data_AF-A0AAV2TTT8-F1
#
_entry.id   AF-A0AAV2TTT8-F1
#
_cell.length_a   1.000
_cell.length_b   1.000
_cell.length_c   1.000
_cell.angle_alpha   90.00
_cell.angle_beta   90.00
_cell.angle_gamma   90.00
#
_symmetry.space_group_name_H-M   'P 1'
#
loop_
_entity.id
_entity.type
_entity.pdbx_description
1 polymer ?
#
loop_
_entity_poly.entity_id
_entity_poly.type
_entity_poly.pdbx_seq_one_letter_code
_entity_poly.pdbx_strand_id
1 'polypeptide(L)'
;MYSLMRDEECSTYITALSHFRDLMPNANKVQTFVVDLNLARMGAIRTVFQRQKILLCQVHVVRAVHRNFWDGLLWNLVRCLMRTTSIARFSALCLRMRRKFPRFYIYFFRVWLKHAHRWAVCYLSGTVCLGNLTNDRTKSVHRWLKEDLYAGYSLFNCCKRIWVSSHHMLVDYECEVAESRTRRPLVPFDHPLSGVVHAFTRYAAKRMLKEWKSSNGSMSVVAVNRSLKVVEQVFSRRLAYKVDVRKRLCSCVFHQLYGIPCRHLLFACLETKVPMDNLLVKNRWLDVNLDKVEPPKVGVAHLPPSDEDDSDTVALVQRASNLGRFMPAHTFEAMMNEVSAIMDEFEFAKADGGANVSNKVQDRVPPLR
;
A
#
# COMPACT_ATOMS: atom_id res chain seq x y z
N MET A 1 9.18 -2.31 -6.05
CA MET A 1 9.69 -3.68 -5.80
C MET A 1 8.69 -4.67 -6.37
N TYR A 2 9.18 -5.63 -7.13
CA TYR A 2 8.42 -6.72 -7.73
C TYR A 2 8.95 -8.03 -7.21
N SER A 3 8.09 -9.05 -7.18
CA SER A 3 8.49 -10.42 -6.94
C SER A 3 7.96 -11.27 -8.08
N LEU A 4 8.85 -12.05 -8.69
CA LEU A 4 8.50 -13.07 -9.66
C LEU A 4 8.36 -14.38 -8.88
N MET A 5 7.17 -14.96 -8.94
CA MET A 5 6.80 -16.13 -8.14
C MET A 5 6.37 -17.23 -9.08
N ARG A 6 6.77 -18.47 -8.77
CA ARG A 6 6.41 -19.66 -9.56
C ARG A 6 4.91 -19.97 -9.50
N ASP A 7 4.29 -19.72 -8.35
CA ASP A 7 2.91 -20.06 -8.05
C ASP A 7 2.32 -19.10 -7.00
N GLU A 8 1.04 -19.29 -6.67
CA GLU A 8 0.33 -18.53 -5.63
C GLU A 8 0.16 -19.32 -4.31
N GLU A 9 1.13 -20.18 -3.97
CA GLU A 9 1.10 -20.93 -2.71
C GLU A 9 1.54 -20.08 -1.50
N CYS A 10 1.11 -20.52 -0.31
CA CYS A 10 1.41 -19.81 0.94
C CYS A 10 2.92 -19.75 1.22
N SER A 11 3.65 -20.84 0.98
CA SER A 11 5.11 -20.95 1.10
C SER A 11 5.85 -19.95 0.20
N THR A 12 5.42 -19.85 -1.06
CA THR A 12 5.97 -18.91 -2.03
C THR A 12 5.75 -17.46 -1.60
N TYR A 13 4.55 -17.13 -1.10
CA TYR A 13 4.29 -15.81 -0.53
C TYR A 13 5.12 -15.52 0.74
N ILE A 14 5.36 -16.51 1.61
CA ILE A 14 6.20 -16.34 2.81
C ILE A 14 7.62 -15.96 2.41
N THR A 15 8.18 -16.64 1.41
CA THR A 15 9.52 -16.36 0.89
C THR A 15 9.60 -14.94 0.35
N ALA A 16 8.68 -14.56 -0.54
CA ALA A 16 8.64 -13.22 -1.13
C ALA A 16 8.47 -12.10 -0.07
N LEU A 17 7.63 -12.32 0.94
CA LEU A 17 7.40 -11.35 2.01
C LEU A 17 8.58 -11.24 2.98
N SER A 18 9.27 -12.35 3.24
CA SER A 18 10.50 -12.35 4.05
C SER A 18 11.59 -11.53 3.36
N HIS A 19 11.80 -11.76 2.05
CA HIS A 19 12.75 -10.96 1.27
C HIS A 19 12.37 -9.47 1.28
N PHE A 20 11.09 -9.14 1.09
CA PHE A 20 10.63 -7.75 1.21
C PHE A 20 10.93 -7.16 2.59
N ARG A 21 10.72 -7.91 3.66
CA ARG A 21 11.00 -7.46 5.03
C ARG A 21 12.48 -7.14 5.22
N ASP A 22 13.34 -8.02 4.71
CA ASP A 22 14.77 -7.95 4.95
C ASP A 22 15.43 -6.85 4.08
N LEU A 23 14.91 -6.63 2.86
CA LEU A 23 15.39 -5.59 1.95
C LEU A 23 14.91 -4.17 2.30
N MET A 24 13.79 -4.04 3.02
CA MET A 24 13.15 -2.74 3.26
C MET A 24 13.36 -2.28 4.71
N PRO A 25 14.16 -1.23 4.97
CA PRO A 25 14.57 -0.82 6.32
C PRO A 25 13.42 -0.52 7.30
N ASN A 26 12.25 -0.19 6.76
CA ASN A 26 11.05 0.17 7.54
C ASN A 26 9.91 -0.84 7.39
N ALA A 27 10.15 -2.03 6.82
CA ALA A 27 9.09 -3.05 6.68
C ALA A 27 8.48 -3.45 8.03
N ASN A 28 9.29 -3.52 9.09
CA ASN A 28 8.81 -3.82 10.44
C ASN A 28 7.90 -2.73 11.02
N LYS A 29 7.90 -1.51 10.45
CA LYS A 29 7.01 -0.41 10.84
C LYS A 29 5.67 -0.42 10.08
N VAL A 30 5.47 -1.34 9.14
CA VAL A 30 4.18 -1.49 8.45
C VAL A 30 3.11 -1.80 9.48
N GLN A 31 2.04 -1.01 9.49
CA GLN A 31 0.91 -1.18 10.42
C GLN A 31 -0.24 -1.97 9.79
N THR A 32 -0.44 -1.79 8.48
CA THR A 32 -1.62 -2.28 7.77
C THR A 32 -1.25 -2.77 6.37
N PHE A 33 -1.72 -3.97 6.02
CA PHE A 33 -1.71 -4.50 4.67
C PHE A 33 -3.09 -4.40 4.04
N VAL A 34 -3.15 -4.07 2.74
CA VAL A 34 -4.40 -4.06 1.96
C VAL A 34 -4.25 -5.06 0.83
N VAL A 35 -5.00 -6.16 0.91
CA VAL A 35 -4.92 -7.28 -0.05
C VAL A 35 -6.27 -7.60 -0.66
N ASP A 36 -6.28 -8.39 -1.73
CA ASP A 36 -7.50 -9.08 -2.15
C ASP A 36 -7.86 -10.22 -1.19
N LEU A 37 -9.00 -10.87 -1.45
CA LEU A 37 -9.38 -12.05 -0.70
C LEU A 37 -8.64 -13.28 -1.26
N ASN A 38 -7.39 -13.46 -0.84
CA ASN A 38 -6.60 -14.68 -1.09
C ASN A 38 -6.11 -15.23 0.26
N LEU A 39 -6.56 -16.44 0.61
CA LEU A 39 -6.28 -17.04 1.92
C LEU A 39 -4.80 -17.39 2.12
N ALA A 40 -4.12 -17.87 1.07
CA ALA A 40 -2.69 -18.18 1.11
C ALA A 40 -1.87 -16.91 1.39
N ARG A 41 -2.14 -15.82 0.65
CA ARG A 41 -1.49 -14.53 0.85
C ARG A 41 -1.76 -13.95 2.24
N MET A 42 -3.00 -14.04 2.72
CA MET A 42 -3.35 -13.61 4.07
C MET A 42 -2.69 -14.48 5.15
N GLY A 43 -2.48 -15.77 4.89
CA GLY A 43 -1.73 -16.68 5.75
C GLY A 43 -0.27 -16.24 5.84
N ALA A 44 0.39 -16.08 4.69
CA ALA A 44 1.78 -15.66 4.60
C ALA A 44 2.07 -14.32 5.30
N ILE A 45 1.20 -13.32 5.13
CA ILE A 45 1.35 -12.03 5.83
C ILE A 45 1.31 -12.23 7.34
N ARG A 46 0.41 -13.08 7.87
CA ARG A 46 0.37 -13.35 9.31
C ARG A 46 1.63 -14.04 9.82
N THR A 47 2.21 -14.91 9.00
CA THR A 47 3.45 -15.63 9.34
C THR A 47 4.64 -14.67 9.41
N VAL A 48 4.82 -13.83 8.38
CA VAL A 48 5.99 -12.94 8.27
C VAL A 48 5.83 -11.65 9.10
N PHE A 49 4.64 -11.06 9.09
CA PHE A 49 4.29 -9.81 9.77
C PHE A 49 3.29 -10.10 10.89
N GLN A 50 3.84 -10.54 12.01
CA GLN A 50 3.07 -10.85 13.21
C GLN A 50 2.52 -9.56 13.84
N ARG A 51 1.20 -9.50 14.05
CA ARG A 51 0.41 -8.42 14.70
C ARG A 51 -0.11 -7.30 13.79
N GLN A 52 0.24 -7.28 12.50
CA GLN A 52 -0.24 -6.26 11.57
C GLN A 52 -1.72 -6.46 11.20
N LYS A 53 -2.42 -5.36 10.93
CA LYS A 53 -3.80 -5.40 10.45
C LYS A 53 -3.81 -5.79 8.97
N ILE A 54 -4.67 -6.73 8.60
CA ILE A 54 -4.88 -7.14 7.21
C ILE A 54 -6.28 -6.73 6.79
N LEU A 55 -6.34 -5.73 5.93
CA LEU A 55 -7.56 -5.22 5.31
C LEU A 55 -7.79 -5.85 3.95
N LEU A 56 -9.06 -5.99 3.58
CA LEU A 56 -9.48 -6.41 2.25
C LEU A 56 -9.76 -5.18 1.39
N CYS A 57 -9.25 -5.21 0.17
CA CYS A 57 -9.41 -4.15 -0.82
C CYS A 57 -10.90 -3.99 -1.20
N GLN A 58 -11.43 -2.79 -0.98
CA GLN A 58 -12.83 -2.44 -1.24
C GLN A 58 -13.24 -2.62 -2.71
N VAL A 59 -12.31 -2.44 -3.65
CA VAL A 59 -12.59 -2.67 -5.08
C VAL A 59 -12.91 -4.12 -5.36
N HIS A 60 -12.28 -5.08 -4.67
CA HIS A 60 -12.63 -6.49 -4.85
C HIS A 60 -13.99 -6.84 -4.28
N VAL A 61 -14.35 -6.22 -3.14
CA VAL A 61 -15.69 -6.39 -2.54
C VAL A 61 -16.77 -5.92 -3.53
N VAL A 62 -16.58 -4.78 -4.20
CA VAL A 62 -17.55 -4.29 -5.22
C VAL A 62 -17.50 -5.11 -6.50
N ARG A 63 -16.31 -5.53 -6.96
CA ARG A 63 -16.17 -6.35 -8.16
C ARG A 63 -16.87 -7.71 -8.01
N ALA A 64 -17.03 -8.21 -6.80
CA ALA A 64 -17.84 -9.41 -6.55
C ALA A 64 -19.31 -9.23 -6.99
N VAL A 65 -19.83 -8.00 -6.97
CA VAL A 65 -21.16 -7.67 -7.55
C VAL A 65 -21.11 -7.76 -9.06
N HIS A 66 -20.16 -7.06 -9.70
CA HIS A 66 -20.04 -7.05 -11.16
C HIS A 66 -19.88 -8.45 -11.78
N ARG A 67 -19.08 -9.31 -11.15
CA ARG A 67 -18.74 -10.62 -11.73
C ARG A 67 -19.88 -11.63 -11.66
N ASN A 68 -20.74 -11.53 -10.65
CA ASN A 68 -21.64 -12.63 -10.30
C ASN A 68 -23.13 -12.22 -10.31
N PHE A 69 -23.45 -10.94 -10.08
CA PHE A 69 -24.82 -10.47 -9.82
C PHE A 69 -24.98 -8.98 -10.19
N TRP A 70 -24.63 -8.60 -11.41
CA TRP A 70 -24.68 -7.19 -11.82
C TRP A 70 -26.11 -6.62 -11.67
N ASP A 71 -26.25 -5.65 -10.77
CA ASP A 71 -27.46 -4.88 -10.54
C ASP A 71 -27.08 -3.52 -9.95
N GLY A 72 -27.61 -2.43 -10.51
CA GLY A 72 -27.24 -1.06 -10.13
C GLY A 72 -27.63 -0.70 -8.70
N LEU A 73 -28.78 -1.19 -8.21
CA LEU A 73 -29.22 -0.99 -6.84
C LEU A 73 -28.34 -1.77 -5.86
N LEU A 74 -28.01 -3.02 -6.20
CA LEU A 74 -27.12 -3.86 -5.41
C LEU A 74 -25.71 -3.26 -5.31
N TRP A 75 -25.17 -2.79 -6.43
CA TRP A 75 -23.89 -2.10 -6.48
C TRP A 75 -23.87 -0.88 -5.56
N ASN A 76 -24.93 -0.07 -5.58
CA ASN A 76 -25.09 1.07 -4.69
C ASN A 76 -25.21 0.66 -3.22
N LEU A 77 -25.91 -0.43 -2.92
CA LEU A 77 -26.01 -0.97 -1.55
C LEU A 77 -24.65 -1.41 -1.02
N VAL A 78 -23.87 -2.18 -1.80
CA VAL A 78 -22.53 -2.61 -1.41
C VAL A 78 -21.60 -1.41 -1.22
N ARG A 79 -21.65 -0.41 -2.11
CA ARG A 79 -20.89 0.84 -1.92
C ARG A 79 -21.26 1.59 -0.65
N CYS A 80 -22.54 1.64 -0.30
CA CYS A 80 -22.98 2.24 0.96
C CYS A 80 -22.47 1.45 2.17
N LEU A 81 -22.50 0.11 2.12
CA LEU A 81 -21.98 -0.75 3.19
C LEU A 81 -20.49 -0.54 3.44
N MET A 82 -19.69 -0.38 2.37
CA MET A 82 -18.25 -0.16 2.53
C MET A 82 -17.91 1.19 3.15
N ARG A 83 -18.71 2.24 2.85
CA ARG A 83 -18.37 3.63 3.18
C ARG A 83 -19.04 4.15 4.44
N THR A 84 -20.08 3.46 4.93
CA THR A 84 -20.75 3.87 6.16
C THR A 84 -19.80 3.84 7.34
N THR A 85 -19.84 4.87 8.17
CA THR A 85 -19.11 4.95 9.45
C THR A 85 -19.98 4.49 10.63
N SER A 86 -21.28 4.25 10.40
CA SER A 86 -22.23 3.83 11.43
C SER A 86 -22.52 2.34 11.33
N ILE A 87 -22.35 1.63 12.44
CA ILE A 87 -22.70 0.21 12.58
C ILE A 87 -24.20 0.02 12.43
N ALA A 88 -25.03 0.88 13.03
CA ALA A 88 -26.48 0.81 12.88
C ALA A 88 -26.92 0.92 11.41
N ARG A 89 -26.34 1.87 10.66
CA ARG A 89 -26.60 2.00 9.21
C ARG A 89 -26.08 0.80 8.43
N PHE A 90 -24.93 0.23 8.81
CA PHE A 90 -24.40 -0.99 8.20
C PHE A 90 -25.39 -2.15 8.35
N SER A 91 -25.87 -2.40 9.56
CA SER A 91 -26.87 -3.44 9.84
C SER A 91 -28.17 -3.24 9.05
N ALA A 92 -28.68 -2.00 8.98
CA ALA A 92 -29.88 -1.68 8.20
C ALA A 92 -29.69 -1.96 6.69
N LEU A 93 -28.52 -1.64 6.15
CA LEU A 93 -28.18 -1.93 4.75
C LEU A 93 -28.06 -3.43 4.48
N CYS A 94 -27.48 -4.20 5.41
CA CYS A 94 -27.44 -5.67 5.32
C CYS A 94 -28.84 -6.28 5.29
N LEU A 95 -29.75 -5.83 6.16
CA LEU A 95 -31.15 -6.28 6.16
C LEU A 95 -31.85 -5.93 4.84
N ARG A 96 -31.64 -4.72 4.33
CA ARG A 96 -32.19 -4.30 3.02
C ARG A 96 -31.67 -5.18 1.88
N MET A 97 -30.37 -5.51 1.89
CA MET A 97 -29.77 -6.42 0.91
C MET A 97 -30.36 -7.83 1.02
N ARG A 98 -30.50 -8.37 2.24
CA ARG A 98 -31.11 -9.69 2.47
C ARG A 98 -32.54 -9.78 1.92
N ARG A 99 -33.35 -8.73 2.10
CA ARG A 99 -34.73 -8.69 1.61
C ARG A 99 -34.81 -8.56 0.08
N LYS A 100 -34.03 -7.67 -0.52
CA LYS A 100 -34.11 -7.38 -1.96
C LYS A 100 -33.32 -8.34 -2.84
N PHE A 101 -32.22 -8.89 -2.32
CA PHE A 101 -31.28 -9.71 -3.07
C PHE A 101 -30.88 -10.97 -2.28
N PRO A 102 -31.83 -11.87 -1.95
CA PRO A 102 -31.58 -12.99 -1.03
C PRO A 102 -30.50 -13.96 -1.53
N ARG A 103 -30.48 -14.29 -2.83
CA ARG A 103 -29.45 -15.17 -3.43
C ARG A 103 -28.06 -14.57 -3.32
N PHE A 104 -27.90 -13.30 -3.70
CA PHE A 104 -26.64 -12.59 -3.53
C PHE A 104 -26.24 -12.50 -2.07
N TYR A 105 -27.19 -12.21 -1.17
CA TYR A 105 -26.92 -12.10 0.26
C TYR A 105 -26.32 -13.38 0.84
N ILE A 106 -26.81 -14.57 0.45
CA ILE A 106 -26.25 -15.85 0.92
C ILE A 106 -24.78 -15.98 0.50
N TYR A 107 -24.47 -15.73 -0.77
CA TYR A 107 -23.09 -15.71 -1.27
C TYR A 107 -22.24 -14.66 -0.53
N PHE A 108 -22.72 -13.41 -0.50
CA PHE A 108 -22.01 -12.28 0.06
C PHE A 108 -21.76 -12.46 1.55
N PHE A 109 -22.71 -13.04 2.29
CA PHE A 109 -22.58 -13.38 3.70
C PHE A 109 -21.41 -14.35 3.93
N ARG A 110 -21.38 -15.45 3.17
CA ARG A 110 -20.39 -16.52 3.29
C ARG A 110 -18.98 -16.11 2.87
N VAL A 111 -18.85 -15.19 1.90
CA VAL A 111 -17.55 -14.82 1.34
C VAL A 111 -17.03 -13.52 1.92
N TRP A 112 -17.87 -12.47 1.94
CA TRP A 112 -17.43 -11.10 2.22
C TRP A 112 -17.86 -10.60 3.59
N LEU A 113 -19.11 -10.83 4.00
CA LEU A 113 -19.66 -10.26 5.23
C LEU A 113 -19.03 -10.86 6.49
N LYS A 114 -18.66 -12.15 6.48
CA LYS A 114 -17.86 -12.76 7.56
C LYS A 114 -16.53 -12.03 7.81
N HIS A 115 -16.05 -11.28 6.82
CA HIS A 115 -14.83 -10.47 6.89
C HIS A 115 -15.13 -8.96 6.90
N ALA A 116 -16.35 -8.53 7.24
CA ALA A 116 -16.73 -7.11 7.25
C ALA A 116 -15.78 -6.22 8.05
N HIS A 117 -15.24 -6.75 9.16
CA HIS A 117 -14.24 -6.08 10.00
C HIS A 117 -12.92 -5.75 9.29
N ARG A 118 -12.71 -6.23 8.05
CA ARG A 118 -11.50 -6.01 7.24
C ARG A 118 -11.71 -5.04 6.08
N TRP A 119 -12.94 -4.64 5.77
CA TRP A 119 -13.19 -3.77 4.60
C TRP A 119 -14.25 -2.69 4.82
N ALA A 120 -15.20 -2.88 5.74
CA ALA A 120 -16.25 -1.90 5.99
C ALA A 120 -15.77 -0.83 6.96
N VAL A 121 -15.82 0.43 6.53
CA VAL A 121 -15.24 1.58 7.25
C VAL A 121 -15.73 1.67 8.71
N CYS A 122 -16.99 1.33 8.99
CA CYS A 122 -17.54 1.35 10.36
C CYS A 122 -16.83 0.43 11.35
N TYR A 123 -16.12 -0.61 10.89
CA TYR A 123 -15.36 -1.53 11.73
C TYR A 123 -13.86 -1.26 11.74
N LEU A 124 -13.36 -0.32 10.95
CA LEU A 124 -11.93 -0.03 10.83
C LEU A 124 -11.43 0.98 11.88
N SER A 125 -12.22 1.22 12.92
CA SER A 125 -11.81 2.05 14.06
C SER A 125 -10.49 1.54 14.64
N GLY A 126 -9.55 2.46 14.90
CA GLY A 126 -8.21 2.15 15.39
C GLY A 126 -7.25 1.53 14.37
N THR A 127 -7.62 1.48 13.08
CA THR A 127 -6.71 1.04 12.01
C THR A 127 -6.22 2.25 11.22
N VAL A 128 -4.90 2.36 11.03
CA VAL A 128 -4.30 3.40 10.17
C VAL A 128 -4.11 2.83 8.77
N CYS A 129 -4.78 3.39 7.77
CA CYS A 129 -4.62 2.98 6.37
C CYS A 129 -4.20 4.13 5.44
N LEU A 130 -4.11 5.36 5.97
CA LEU A 130 -3.71 6.57 5.26
C LEU A 130 -4.60 6.87 4.04
N GLY A 131 -5.85 6.41 4.08
CA GLY A 131 -6.81 6.52 2.97
C GLY A 131 -6.68 5.43 1.90
N ASN A 132 -5.73 4.51 2.02
CA ASN A 132 -5.57 3.38 1.12
C ASN A 132 -6.45 2.22 1.59
N LEU A 133 -7.64 2.11 1.01
CA LEU A 133 -8.54 0.96 1.21
C LEU A 133 -8.70 0.13 -0.08
N THR A 134 -7.90 0.46 -1.09
CA THR A 134 -7.87 -0.24 -2.37
C THR A 134 -6.42 -0.60 -2.70
N ASN A 135 -6.25 -1.66 -3.49
CA ASN A 135 -4.97 -2.03 -4.08
C ASN A 135 -4.88 -1.56 -5.54
N ASP A 136 -5.60 -0.49 -5.90
CA ASP A 136 -5.69 -0.03 -7.29
C ASP A 136 -4.34 0.44 -7.82
N ARG A 137 -3.52 1.08 -6.99
CA ARG A 137 -2.16 1.48 -7.36
C ARG A 137 -1.31 0.27 -7.77
N THR A 138 -1.34 -0.79 -6.97
CA THR A 138 -0.62 -2.03 -7.30
C THR A 138 -1.18 -2.68 -8.57
N LYS A 139 -2.50 -2.63 -8.77
CA LYS A 139 -3.13 -3.19 -9.96
C LYS A 139 -2.92 -2.40 -11.23
N SER A 140 -2.86 -1.07 -11.17
CA SER A 140 -2.59 -0.24 -12.34
C SER A 140 -1.18 -0.53 -12.85
N VAL A 141 -0.21 -0.59 -11.94
CA VAL A 141 1.16 -1.01 -12.24
C VAL A 141 1.19 -2.43 -12.80
N HIS A 142 0.51 -3.38 -12.16
CA HIS A 142 0.49 -4.76 -12.64
C HIS A 142 -0.24 -4.92 -13.98
N ARG A 143 -1.26 -4.10 -14.27
CA ARG A 143 -1.90 -4.07 -15.59
C ARG A 143 -0.93 -3.56 -16.64
N TRP A 144 -0.25 -2.45 -16.36
CA TRP A 144 0.72 -1.86 -17.28
C TRP A 144 1.84 -2.85 -17.59
N LEU A 145 2.37 -3.53 -16.56
CA LEU A 145 3.33 -4.61 -16.75
C LEU A 145 2.76 -5.77 -17.59
N LYS A 146 1.50 -6.14 -17.42
CA LYS A 146 0.87 -7.17 -18.25
C LYS A 146 0.67 -6.76 -19.71
N GLU A 147 0.50 -5.46 -19.96
CA GLU A 147 0.39 -4.90 -21.31
C GLU A 147 1.76 -4.77 -21.97
N ASP A 148 2.81 -4.48 -21.20
CA ASP A 148 4.20 -4.32 -21.68
C ASP A 148 4.97 -5.65 -21.79
N LEU A 149 4.61 -6.65 -20.98
CA LEU A 149 5.20 -7.99 -21.00
C LEU A 149 4.47 -8.90 -21.98
N TYR A 150 5.19 -9.39 -22.97
CA TYR A 150 4.68 -10.31 -23.98
C TYR A 150 4.95 -11.78 -23.60
N ALA A 151 4.04 -12.69 -23.95
CA ALA A 151 4.14 -14.12 -23.62
C ALA A 151 5.37 -14.83 -24.20
N GLY A 152 5.97 -14.28 -25.26
CA GLY A 152 7.21 -14.79 -25.87
C GLY A 152 8.51 -14.20 -25.30
N TYR A 153 8.45 -13.34 -24.29
CA TYR A 153 9.67 -12.84 -23.65
C TYR A 153 10.33 -13.92 -22.79
N SER A 154 11.66 -14.02 -22.91
CA SER A 154 12.48 -14.70 -21.92
C SER A 154 12.35 -14.00 -20.55
N LEU A 155 12.64 -14.73 -19.47
CA LEU A 155 12.65 -14.16 -18.12
C LEU A 155 13.59 -12.95 -18.02
N PHE A 156 14.73 -13.00 -18.72
CA PHE A 156 15.67 -11.89 -18.84
C PHE A 156 15.00 -10.63 -19.39
N ASN A 157 14.34 -10.75 -20.55
CA ASN A 157 13.65 -9.62 -21.16
C ASN A 157 12.50 -9.09 -20.29
N CYS A 158 11.83 -9.96 -19.53
CA CYS A 158 10.83 -9.55 -18.55
C CYS A 158 11.45 -8.70 -17.42
N CYS A 159 12.57 -9.14 -16.84
CA CYS A 159 13.28 -8.40 -15.81
C CYS A 159 13.76 -7.04 -16.31
N LYS A 160 14.34 -7.00 -17.51
CA LYS A 160 14.80 -5.77 -18.17
C LYS A 160 13.66 -4.75 -18.32
N ARG A 161 12.50 -5.19 -18.81
CA ARG A 161 11.30 -4.35 -18.95
C ARG A 161 10.79 -3.84 -17.61
N ILE A 162 10.64 -4.73 -16.62
CA ILE A 162 10.22 -4.35 -15.27
C ILE A 162 11.14 -3.27 -14.68
N TRP A 163 12.45 -3.39 -14.86
CA TRP A 163 13.41 -2.40 -14.38
C TRP A 163 13.22 -1.02 -15.05
N VAL A 164 13.17 -1.00 -16.38
CA VAL A 164 12.95 0.24 -17.16
C VAL A 164 11.64 0.91 -16.75
N SER A 165 10.54 0.16 -16.69
CA SER A 165 9.24 0.69 -16.27
C SER A 165 9.29 1.21 -14.83
N SER A 166 10.01 0.52 -13.93
CA SER A 166 10.18 0.98 -12.55
C SER A 166 10.86 2.33 -12.47
N HIS A 167 11.87 2.55 -13.32
CA HIS A 167 12.57 3.83 -13.40
C HIS A 167 11.63 4.93 -13.91
N HIS A 168 10.88 4.68 -14.98
CA HIS A 168 9.91 5.66 -15.49
C HIS A 168 8.85 6.03 -14.44
N MET A 169 8.34 5.05 -13.68
CA MET A 169 7.39 5.31 -12.60
C MET A 169 7.98 6.15 -11.45
N LEU A 170 9.29 6.06 -11.21
CA LEU A 170 9.96 6.92 -10.22
C LEU A 170 10.03 8.36 -10.73
N VAL A 171 10.38 8.55 -12.00
CA VAL A 171 10.39 9.88 -12.64
C VAL A 171 8.99 10.50 -12.65
N ASP A 172 7.97 9.73 -13.02
CA ASP A 172 6.57 10.19 -12.98
C ASP A 172 6.15 10.58 -11.56
N TYR A 173 6.56 9.80 -10.56
CA TYR A 173 6.31 10.12 -9.15
C TYR A 173 6.97 11.44 -8.72
N GLU A 174 8.23 11.67 -9.11
CA GLU A 174 8.93 12.92 -8.83
C GLU A 174 8.24 14.12 -9.49
N CYS A 175 7.81 13.97 -10.75
CA CYS A 175 7.00 14.95 -11.46
C CYS A 175 5.66 15.22 -10.75
N GLU A 176 4.93 14.17 -10.32
CA GLU A 176 3.69 14.31 -9.55
C GLU A 176 3.91 15.04 -8.22
N VAL A 177 5.01 14.74 -7.52
CA VAL A 177 5.38 15.42 -6.27
C VAL A 177 5.66 16.89 -6.53
N ALA A 178 6.42 17.23 -7.57
CA ALA A 178 6.68 18.61 -7.97
C ALA A 178 5.39 19.36 -8.33
N GLU A 179 4.51 18.76 -9.15
CA GLU A 179 3.20 19.34 -9.49
C GLU A 179 2.30 19.52 -8.26
N SER A 180 2.39 18.61 -7.28
CA SER A 180 1.58 18.69 -6.08
C SER A 180 1.88 19.95 -5.25
N ARG A 181 3.11 20.47 -5.36
CA ARG A 181 3.57 21.70 -4.67
C ARG A 181 3.00 22.96 -5.30
N THR A 182 2.82 22.97 -6.62
CA THR A 182 2.31 24.14 -7.36
C THR A 182 0.79 24.21 -7.33
N ARG A 183 0.08 23.07 -7.36
CA ARG A 183 -1.39 23.00 -7.47
C ARG A 183 -2.11 22.95 -6.12
N ARG A 184 -1.83 23.89 -5.22
CA ARG A 184 -2.43 23.92 -3.86
C ARG A 184 -3.92 24.27 -3.88
N PRO A 185 -4.71 23.80 -2.89
CA PRO A 185 -6.06 24.30 -2.69
C PRO A 185 -6.04 25.80 -2.42
N LEU A 186 -6.86 26.55 -3.16
CA LEU A 186 -7.07 27.97 -2.90
C LEU A 186 -8.02 28.11 -1.71
N VAL A 187 -7.56 28.76 -0.65
CA VAL A 187 -8.34 29.11 0.52
C VAL A 187 -8.07 30.58 0.80
N PRO A 188 -9.11 31.40 1.09
CA PRO A 188 -8.92 32.80 1.45
C PRO A 188 -7.95 32.96 2.63
N PHE A 189 -7.15 34.03 2.63
CA PHE A 189 -6.13 34.24 3.64
C PHE A 189 -6.72 34.37 5.05
N ASP A 190 -7.91 34.96 5.16
CA ASP A 190 -8.71 35.14 6.37
C ASP A 190 -9.44 33.87 6.82
N HIS A 191 -9.41 32.79 6.03
CA HIS A 191 -10.05 31.54 6.43
C HIS A 191 -9.35 30.96 7.67
N PRO A 192 -10.09 30.51 8.70
CA PRO A 192 -9.52 29.97 9.95
C PRO A 192 -8.61 28.74 9.81
N LEU A 193 -8.52 28.18 8.60
CA LEU A 193 -7.75 26.98 8.28
C LEU A 193 -6.61 27.28 7.32
N SER A 194 -6.41 28.53 6.91
CA SER A 194 -5.40 28.93 5.92
C SER A 194 -4.01 28.38 6.27
N GLY A 195 -3.52 28.67 7.49
CA GLY A 195 -2.20 28.22 7.95
C GLY A 195 -2.00 26.70 7.87
N VAL A 196 -2.98 25.90 8.33
CA VAL A 196 -2.88 24.44 8.24
C VAL A 196 -3.06 23.91 6.82
N VAL A 197 -3.91 24.53 6.00
CA VAL A 197 -4.09 24.12 4.60
C VAL A 197 -2.80 24.31 3.79
N HIS A 198 -2.08 25.41 4.04
CA HIS A 198 -0.83 25.72 3.33
C HIS A 198 0.37 24.89 3.81
N ALA A 199 0.35 24.38 5.05
CA ALA A 199 1.43 23.55 5.57
C ALA A 199 1.31 22.05 5.20
N PHE A 200 0.09 21.57 4.95
CA PHE A 200 -0.17 20.17 4.61
C PHE A 200 -0.05 19.91 3.11
N THR A 201 0.34 18.67 2.77
CA THR A 201 0.31 18.14 1.40
C THR A 201 -1.03 18.38 0.72
N ARG A 202 -0.98 18.66 -0.59
CA ARG A 202 -2.16 18.85 -1.44
C ARG A 202 -3.25 17.80 -1.20
N TYR A 203 -2.84 16.53 -1.09
CA TYR A 203 -3.74 15.42 -0.79
C TYR A 203 -4.45 15.60 0.56
N ALA A 204 -3.67 15.83 1.62
CA ALA A 204 -4.21 15.93 2.97
C ALA A 204 -5.06 17.19 3.14
N ALA A 205 -4.62 18.33 2.61
CA ALA A 205 -5.36 19.58 2.60
C ALA A 205 -6.71 19.44 1.89
N LYS A 206 -6.76 18.85 0.69
CA LYS A 206 -8.03 18.58 -0.02
C LYS A 206 -8.97 17.68 0.78
N ARG A 207 -8.43 16.65 1.44
CA ARG A 207 -9.23 15.72 2.27
C ARG A 207 -9.77 16.40 3.52
N MET A 208 -8.94 17.15 4.22
CA MET A 208 -9.30 17.93 5.39
C MET A 208 -10.40 18.95 5.06
N LEU A 209 -10.24 19.74 3.99
CA LEU A 209 -11.23 20.72 3.54
C LEU A 209 -12.56 20.06 3.15
N LYS A 210 -12.52 18.88 2.52
CA LYS A 210 -13.73 18.13 2.19
C LYS A 210 -14.48 17.67 3.45
N GLU A 211 -13.76 17.17 4.45
CA GLU A 211 -14.37 16.80 5.73
C GLU A 211 -14.93 18.01 6.49
N TRP A 212 -14.21 19.14 6.45
CA TRP A 212 -14.65 20.40 7.05
C TRP A 212 -15.96 20.87 6.42
N LYS A 213 -16.03 20.95 5.09
CA LYS A 213 -17.24 21.37 4.35
C LYS A 213 -18.43 20.46 4.60
N SER A 214 -18.21 19.16 4.85
CA SER A 214 -19.28 18.21 5.13
C SER A 214 -19.94 18.40 6.51
N SER A 215 -19.41 19.28 7.37
CA SER A 215 -19.85 19.42 8.76
C SER A 215 -21.25 20.04 8.94
N ASN A 216 -21.81 20.74 7.94
CA ASN A 216 -23.15 21.38 7.95
C ASN A 216 -23.55 22.02 9.30
N GLY A 217 -22.60 22.65 10.02
CA GLY A 217 -22.87 23.48 11.20
C GLY A 217 -23.34 22.78 12.48
N SER A 218 -23.60 21.47 12.49
CA SER A 218 -24.09 20.76 13.69
C SER A 218 -22.93 20.10 14.45
N MET A 219 -22.08 20.93 15.05
CA MET A 219 -21.08 20.49 16.03
C MET A 219 -21.19 21.35 17.29
N SER A 220 -21.09 20.71 18.45
CA SER A 220 -21.03 21.41 19.74
C SER A 220 -20.01 20.73 20.63
N VAL A 221 -19.38 21.51 21.49
CA VAL A 221 -18.51 20.99 22.53
C VAL A 221 -19.36 20.65 23.75
N VAL A 222 -19.30 19.40 24.19
CA VAL A 222 -20.13 18.89 25.30
C VAL A 222 -19.38 18.95 26.64
N ALA A 223 -18.07 18.74 26.61
CA ALA A 223 -17.24 18.76 27.81
C ALA A 223 -15.84 19.31 27.49
N VAL A 224 -15.37 20.27 28.30
CA VAL A 224 -14.04 20.86 28.20
C VAL A 224 -13.38 20.83 29.56
N ASN A 225 -12.20 20.22 29.63
CA ASN A 225 -11.31 20.44 30.74
C ASN A 225 -10.52 21.73 30.47
N ARG A 226 -11.00 22.86 31.02
CA ARG A 226 -10.42 24.19 30.75
C ARG A 226 -8.99 24.31 31.27
N SER A 227 -8.70 23.73 32.44
CA SER A 227 -7.35 23.71 33.04
C SER A 227 -6.34 22.99 32.14
N LEU A 228 -6.76 21.90 31.50
CA LEU A 228 -5.93 21.14 30.58
C LEU A 228 -6.11 21.55 29.11
N LYS A 229 -6.98 22.52 28.79
CA LYS A 229 -7.37 22.88 27.42
C LYS A 229 -7.65 21.63 26.54
N VAL A 230 -8.38 20.64 27.08
CA VAL A 230 -8.74 19.39 26.39
C VAL A 230 -10.24 19.37 26.11
N VAL A 231 -10.64 19.00 24.90
CA VAL A 231 -12.05 18.81 24.53
C VAL A 231 -12.44 17.35 24.70
N GLU A 232 -12.90 16.99 25.88
CA GLU A 232 -13.20 15.60 26.19
C GLU A 232 -14.25 15.01 25.26
N GLN A 233 -15.24 15.82 24.82
CA GLN A 233 -16.28 15.38 23.90
C GLN A 233 -16.74 16.48 22.93
N VAL A 234 -16.73 16.15 21.64
CA VAL A 234 -17.42 16.90 20.57
C VAL A 234 -18.63 16.09 20.09
N PHE A 235 -19.81 16.71 20.08
CA PHE A 235 -21.00 16.13 19.49
C PHE A 235 -21.10 16.51 18.01
N SER A 236 -21.34 15.55 17.14
CA SER A 236 -21.51 15.77 15.71
C SER A 236 -22.40 14.69 15.12
N ARG A 237 -23.43 15.08 14.36
CA ARG A 237 -24.36 14.14 13.70
C ARG A 237 -24.90 13.06 14.65
N ARG A 238 -25.31 13.46 15.86
CA ARG A 238 -25.89 12.58 16.90
C ARG A 238 -24.90 11.59 17.55
N LEU A 239 -23.61 11.81 17.40
CA LEU A 239 -22.57 10.98 18.02
C LEU A 239 -21.58 11.86 18.80
N ALA A 240 -21.11 11.36 19.94
CA ALA A 240 -20.05 11.98 20.71
C ALA A 240 -18.68 11.39 20.33
N TYR A 241 -17.69 12.26 20.19
CA TYR A 241 -16.31 11.90 19.84
C TYR A 241 -15.35 12.46 20.87
N LYS A 242 -14.37 11.64 21.30
CA LYS A 242 -13.32 12.09 22.22
C LYS A 242 -12.25 12.85 21.44
N VAL A 243 -11.88 14.06 21.88
CA VAL A 243 -10.96 14.95 21.15
C VAL A 243 -9.87 15.56 22.05
N ASP A 244 -8.68 14.98 22.00
CA ASP A 244 -7.53 15.58 22.69
C ASP A 244 -6.79 16.53 21.73
N VAL A 245 -7.06 17.84 21.83
CA VAL A 245 -6.41 18.85 20.99
C VAL A 245 -4.91 18.99 21.26
N ARG A 246 -4.43 18.69 22.47
CA ARG A 246 -2.99 18.72 22.81
C ARG A 246 -2.26 17.54 22.20
N LYS A 247 -2.84 16.34 22.33
CA LYS A 247 -2.29 15.11 21.74
C LYS A 247 -2.61 14.99 20.25
N ARG A 248 -3.46 15.87 19.70
CA ARG A 248 -3.97 15.87 18.32
C ARG A 248 -4.74 14.58 17.99
N LEU A 249 -5.45 14.02 18.97
CA LEU A 249 -6.16 12.75 18.82
C LEU A 249 -7.66 12.96 18.73
N CYS A 250 -8.30 12.21 17.84
CA CYS A 250 -9.74 12.10 17.79
C CYS A 250 -10.17 10.64 17.66
N SER A 251 -11.24 10.27 18.36
CA SER A 251 -11.84 8.93 18.26
C SER A 251 -12.64 8.69 16.98
N CYS A 252 -12.75 9.68 16.09
CA CYS A 252 -13.52 9.51 14.85
C CYS A 252 -12.76 8.64 13.84
N VAL A 253 -13.51 7.83 13.11
CA VAL A 253 -12.96 6.88 12.12
C VAL A 253 -12.12 7.59 11.05
N PHE A 254 -12.48 8.82 10.66
CA PHE A 254 -11.69 9.59 9.70
C PHE A 254 -10.27 9.86 10.21
N HIS A 255 -10.14 10.40 11.42
CA HIS A 255 -8.82 10.71 11.96
C HIS A 255 -7.98 9.43 12.14
N GLN A 256 -8.58 8.36 12.65
CA GLN A 256 -7.89 7.10 12.87
C GLN A 256 -7.41 6.45 11.57
N LEU A 257 -8.23 6.50 10.51
CA LEU A 257 -7.86 5.94 9.22
C LEU A 257 -6.77 6.74 8.52
N TYR A 258 -6.90 8.06 8.48
CA TYR A 258 -6.06 8.92 7.65
C TYR A 258 -4.86 9.50 8.42
N GLY A 259 -4.96 9.71 9.73
CA GLY A 259 -3.99 10.48 10.50
C GLY A 259 -3.98 11.98 10.12
N ILE A 260 -5.02 12.45 9.44
CA ILE A 260 -5.21 13.86 9.06
C ILE A 260 -6.12 14.51 10.12
N PRO A 261 -5.96 15.81 10.46
CA PRO A 261 -6.93 16.53 11.27
C PRO A 261 -8.35 16.37 10.71
N CYS A 262 -9.26 15.87 11.55
CA CYS A 262 -10.67 15.73 11.20
C CYS A 262 -11.43 17.01 11.53
N ARG A 263 -12.67 17.14 11.04
CA ARG A 263 -13.55 18.27 11.39
C ARG A 263 -13.72 18.48 12.91
N HIS A 264 -13.69 17.41 13.71
CA HIS A 264 -13.84 17.50 15.16
C HIS A 264 -12.62 18.12 15.83
N LEU A 265 -11.41 17.75 15.39
CA LEU A 265 -10.17 18.36 15.87
C LEU A 265 -10.09 19.83 15.49
N LEU A 266 -10.39 20.15 14.23
CA LEU A 266 -10.40 21.53 13.74
C LEU A 266 -11.39 22.38 14.54
N PHE A 267 -12.62 21.90 14.69
CA PHE A 267 -13.65 22.59 15.47
C PHE A 267 -13.22 22.78 16.94
N ALA A 268 -12.71 21.72 17.58
CA ALA A 268 -12.23 21.80 18.96
C ALA A 268 -11.09 22.81 19.13
N CYS A 269 -10.16 22.91 18.18
CA CYS A 269 -9.10 23.92 18.21
C CYS A 269 -9.66 25.35 18.15
N LEU A 270 -10.63 25.61 17.26
CA LEU A 270 -11.29 26.92 17.16
C LEU A 270 -12.01 27.30 18.47
N GLU A 271 -12.83 26.38 18.99
CA GLU A 271 -13.64 26.61 20.19
C GLU A 271 -12.79 26.81 21.45
N THR A 272 -11.67 26.08 21.58
CA THR A 272 -10.76 26.20 22.73
C THR A 272 -9.68 27.27 22.55
N LYS A 273 -9.70 28.01 21.43
CA LYS A 273 -8.67 29.00 21.06
C LYS A 273 -7.25 28.42 21.14
N VAL A 274 -7.10 27.13 20.83
CA VAL A 274 -5.80 26.47 20.73
C VAL A 274 -5.27 26.75 19.32
N PRO A 275 -4.04 27.30 19.17
CA PRO A 275 -3.49 27.61 17.87
C PRO A 275 -3.49 26.40 16.94
N MET A 276 -3.93 26.61 15.70
CA MET A 276 -4.01 25.57 14.68
C MET A 276 -2.63 24.97 14.34
N ASP A 277 -1.55 25.72 14.56
CA ASP A 277 -0.17 25.26 14.38
C ASP A 277 0.18 24.05 15.26
N ASN A 278 -0.54 23.86 16.37
CA ASN A 278 -0.41 22.65 17.20
C ASN A 278 -0.73 21.37 16.43
N LEU A 279 -1.52 21.44 15.35
CA LEU A 279 -1.85 20.31 14.48
C LEU A 279 -0.72 19.94 13.50
N LEU A 280 0.25 20.84 13.31
CA LEU A 280 1.39 20.65 12.41
C LEU A 280 2.48 19.78 13.05
N VAL A 281 2.63 19.87 14.38
CA VAL A 281 3.73 19.23 15.11
C VAL A 281 3.77 17.71 14.86
N LYS A 282 4.93 17.23 14.36
CA LYS A 282 5.22 15.82 14.06
C LYS A 282 4.18 15.15 13.15
N ASN A 283 3.55 15.90 12.26
CA ASN A 283 2.55 15.36 11.35
C ASN A 283 3.17 14.85 10.04
N ARG A 284 2.93 13.59 9.69
CA ARG A 284 3.47 12.98 8.46
C ARG A 284 2.98 13.65 7.16
N TRP A 285 1.86 14.35 7.22
CA TRP A 285 1.21 14.94 6.06
C TRP A 285 1.66 16.36 5.75
N LEU A 286 2.66 16.89 6.47
CA LEU A 286 3.28 18.17 6.13
C LEU A 286 4.09 18.07 4.84
N ASP A 287 4.08 19.14 4.04
CA ASP A 287 4.87 19.19 2.80
C ASP A 287 6.37 19.11 3.02
N VAL A 288 6.87 19.68 4.12
CA VAL A 288 8.30 19.63 4.48
C VAL A 288 8.83 18.21 4.69
N ASN A 289 7.95 17.22 4.79
CA ASN A 289 8.32 15.82 4.90
C ASN A 289 8.36 15.10 3.55
N LEU A 290 7.92 15.71 2.45
CA LEU A 290 8.01 15.12 1.11
C LEU A 290 9.47 14.97 0.67
N ASP A 291 10.33 15.93 0.98
CA ASP A 291 11.77 15.89 0.66
C ASP A 291 12.56 14.88 1.51
N LYS A 292 11.97 14.39 2.62
CA LYS A 292 12.62 13.45 3.54
C LYS A 292 12.33 11.99 3.21
N VAL A 293 11.53 11.72 2.18
CA VAL A 293 11.30 10.35 1.70
C VAL A 293 12.52 9.97 0.87
N GLU A 294 13.59 9.54 1.53
CA GLU A 294 14.70 8.89 0.81
C GLU A 294 14.13 7.68 0.05
N PRO A 295 14.44 7.51 -1.25
CA PRO A 295 14.11 6.28 -1.94
C PRO A 295 14.71 5.11 -1.14
N PRO A 296 14.04 3.95 -1.09
CA PRO A 296 14.58 2.80 -0.38
C PRO A 296 15.97 2.50 -0.93
N LYS A 297 17.01 2.75 -0.11
CA LYS A 297 18.36 2.26 -0.36
C LYS A 297 18.21 0.76 -0.46
N VAL A 298 18.35 0.21 -1.67
CA VAL A 298 18.30 -1.23 -1.89
C VAL A 298 19.46 -1.82 -1.10
N GLY A 299 19.17 -2.41 0.06
CA GLY A 299 20.12 -3.23 0.76
C GLY A 299 20.37 -4.45 -0.12
N VAL A 300 21.63 -4.76 -0.40
CA VAL A 300 21.98 -6.05 -1.00
C VAL A 300 21.67 -7.08 0.08
N ALA A 301 20.68 -7.93 -0.11
CA ALA A 301 20.51 -9.08 0.76
C ALA A 301 21.76 -9.95 0.58
N HIS A 302 22.46 -10.25 1.66
CA HIS A 302 23.41 -11.36 1.65
C HIS A 302 22.62 -12.62 1.32
N LEU A 303 22.81 -13.14 0.11
CA LEU A 303 22.35 -14.47 -0.25
C LEU A 303 22.94 -15.44 0.78
N PRO A 304 22.15 -16.35 1.38
CA PRO A 304 22.73 -17.46 2.14
C PRO A 304 23.67 -18.22 1.20
N PRO A 305 24.83 -18.69 1.68
CA PRO A 305 25.69 -19.54 0.86
C PRO A 305 24.86 -20.76 0.44
N SER A 306 24.68 -20.94 -0.87
CA SER A 306 24.16 -22.19 -1.40
C SER A 306 25.22 -23.26 -1.18
N ASP A 307 24.82 -24.43 -0.69
CA ASP A 307 25.69 -25.62 -0.60
C ASP A 307 26.05 -26.21 -1.98
N GLU A 308 25.72 -25.51 -3.06
CA GLU A 308 26.20 -25.76 -4.41
C GLU A 308 27.21 -24.66 -4.76
N ASP A 309 28.43 -25.12 -5.04
CA ASP A 309 29.63 -24.36 -5.34
C ASP A 309 29.44 -23.55 -6.62
N ASP A 310 28.88 -22.35 -6.50
CA ASP A 310 28.72 -21.40 -7.60
C ASP A 310 29.13 -19.99 -7.12
N SER A 311 30.38 -19.93 -6.66
CA SER A 311 31.13 -18.72 -6.25
C SER A 311 30.96 -17.55 -7.23
N ASP A 312 30.90 -17.86 -8.52
CA ASP A 312 30.84 -16.87 -9.60
C ASP A 312 29.45 -16.22 -9.70
N THR A 313 28.38 -16.96 -9.45
CA THR A 313 27.00 -16.46 -9.49
C THR A 313 26.72 -15.50 -8.33
N VAL A 314 27.27 -15.78 -7.14
CA VAL A 314 27.16 -14.88 -5.98
C VAL A 314 27.97 -13.59 -6.19
N ALA A 315 29.18 -13.69 -6.76
CA ALA A 315 30.01 -12.53 -7.09
C ALA A 315 29.36 -11.62 -8.14
N LEU A 316 28.69 -12.20 -9.15
CA LEU A 316 27.95 -11.48 -10.19
C LEU A 316 26.77 -10.68 -9.64
N VAL A 317 25.94 -11.31 -8.80
CA VAL A 317 24.77 -10.65 -8.17
C VAL A 317 25.22 -9.51 -7.26
N GLN A 318 26.36 -9.67 -6.58
CA GLN A 318 26.96 -8.63 -5.77
C GLN A 318 27.47 -7.45 -6.63
N ARG A 319 28.08 -7.71 -7.79
CA ARG A 319 28.50 -6.68 -8.78
C ARG A 319 27.32 -5.89 -9.33
N ALA A 320 26.25 -6.57 -9.77
CA ALA A 320 25.04 -5.92 -10.28
C ALA A 320 24.35 -5.06 -9.22
N SER A 321 24.37 -5.49 -7.95
CA SER A 321 23.78 -4.75 -6.85
C SER A 321 24.58 -3.49 -6.46
N ASN A 322 25.89 -3.48 -6.70
CA ASN A 322 26.75 -2.33 -6.41
C ASN A 322 26.62 -1.20 -7.46
N LEU A 323 26.30 -1.53 -8.71
CA LEU A 323 26.09 -0.55 -9.80
C LEU A 323 24.88 0.38 -9.56
N GLY A 324 23.90 -0.03 -8.73
CA GLY A 324 22.69 0.74 -8.45
C GLY A 324 22.85 1.87 -7.41
N ARG A 325 24.07 2.08 -6.86
CA ARG A 325 24.31 3.09 -5.82
C ARG A 325 24.83 4.39 -6.43
N PHE A 326 23.91 5.31 -6.69
CA PHE A 326 24.12 6.69 -7.19
C PHE A 326 24.58 6.77 -8.64
N MET A 327 23.85 7.50 -9.52
CA MET A 327 24.40 8.37 -10.59
C MET A 327 23.33 8.88 -11.60
N PRO A 328 23.63 9.93 -12.40
CA PRO A 328 22.71 10.66 -13.28
C PRO A 328 22.42 9.94 -14.62
N ALA A 329 21.36 10.34 -15.32
CA ALA A 329 20.79 9.67 -16.50
C ALA A 329 21.74 9.30 -17.67
N HIS A 330 22.93 9.93 -17.78
CA HIS A 330 23.89 9.66 -18.87
C HIS A 330 24.75 8.40 -18.64
N THR A 331 24.66 7.75 -17.48
CA THR A 331 25.32 6.46 -17.19
C THR A 331 24.39 5.25 -17.36
N PHE A 332 23.13 5.47 -17.74
CA PHE A 332 22.10 4.43 -17.87
C PHE A 332 22.40 3.45 -19.01
N GLU A 333 22.78 3.95 -20.18
CA GLU A 333 23.06 3.11 -21.35
C GLU A 333 24.32 2.26 -21.15
N ALA A 334 25.36 2.83 -20.51
CA ALA A 334 26.57 2.11 -20.13
C ALA A 334 26.31 0.99 -19.11
N MET A 335 25.51 1.26 -18.07
CA MET A 335 25.13 0.24 -17.09
C MET A 335 24.25 -0.85 -17.71
N MET A 336 23.34 -0.49 -18.64
CA MET A 336 22.51 -1.49 -19.34
C MET A 336 23.34 -2.36 -20.27
N ASN A 337 24.40 -1.81 -20.88
CA ASN A 337 25.35 -2.59 -21.67
C ASN A 337 26.20 -3.51 -20.78
N GLU A 338 26.60 -3.05 -19.60
CA GLU A 338 27.39 -3.85 -18.65
C GLU A 338 26.56 -4.96 -18.00
N VAL A 339 25.32 -4.69 -17.60
CA VAL A 339 24.37 -5.71 -17.12
C VAL A 339 23.98 -6.68 -18.23
N SER A 340 23.84 -6.21 -19.49
CA SER A 340 23.64 -7.11 -20.64
C SER A 340 24.84 -8.02 -20.82
N ALA A 341 26.07 -7.49 -20.84
CA ALA A 341 27.29 -8.27 -21.01
C ALA A 341 27.47 -9.34 -19.90
N ILE A 342 27.24 -8.95 -18.64
CA ILE A 342 27.29 -9.86 -17.48
C ILE A 342 26.25 -10.99 -17.59
N MET A 343 25.08 -10.73 -18.18
CA MET A 343 24.01 -11.71 -18.33
C MET A 343 24.13 -12.53 -19.63
N ASP A 344 24.72 -11.98 -20.68
CA ASP A 344 25.04 -12.68 -21.92
C ASP A 344 26.16 -13.71 -21.67
N GLU A 345 27.16 -13.39 -20.82
CA GLU A 345 28.15 -14.36 -20.31
C GLU A 345 27.48 -15.54 -19.59
N PHE A 346 26.36 -15.30 -18.89
CA PHE A 346 25.59 -16.33 -18.18
C PHE A 346 24.78 -17.24 -19.12
N GLU A 347 24.21 -16.69 -20.20
CA GLU A 347 23.54 -17.49 -21.23
C GLU A 347 24.54 -18.29 -22.07
N PHE A 348 25.74 -17.74 -22.34
CA PHE A 348 26.82 -18.42 -23.06
C PHE A 348 27.42 -19.58 -22.25
N ALA A 349 27.66 -19.39 -20.94
CA ALA A 349 28.14 -20.45 -20.05
C ALA A 349 27.15 -21.63 -19.94
N LYS A 350 25.84 -21.37 -20.04
CA LYS A 350 24.80 -22.42 -20.12
C LYS A 350 24.70 -23.10 -21.49
N ALA A 351 25.02 -22.39 -22.57
CA ALA A 351 25.02 -22.94 -23.93
C ALA A 351 26.23 -23.87 -24.17
N ASP A 352 27.40 -23.51 -23.62
CA ASP A 352 28.63 -24.32 -23.76
C ASP A 352 28.68 -25.55 -22.83
N GLY A 353 27.87 -25.58 -21.76
CA GLY A 353 27.73 -26.75 -20.88
C GLY A 353 26.95 -27.93 -21.47
N GLY A 354 26.39 -27.79 -22.69
CA GLY A 354 25.54 -28.80 -23.33
C GLY A 354 26.21 -29.63 -24.44
N ALA A 355 27.44 -29.33 -24.84
CA ALA A 355 28.03 -29.96 -26.02
C ALA A 355 29.56 -30.12 -25.95
N ASN A 356 30.07 -31.03 -25.09
CA ASN A 356 31.17 -31.95 -25.41
C ASN A 356 31.64 -32.75 -24.19
N VAL A 357 31.15 -33.99 -24.05
CA VAL A 357 32.00 -35.12 -23.65
C VAL A 357 31.55 -36.34 -24.47
N SER A 358 32.05 -36.44 -25.70
CA SER A 358 31.92 -37.64 -26.54
C SER A 358 33.22 -38.44 -26.49
N ASN A 359 33.11 -39.68 -26.00
CA ASN A 359 33.84 -40.90 -26.42
C ASN A 359 35.38 -40.88 -26.48
N LYS A 360 36.01 -41.60 -25.53
CA LYS A 360 36.80 -42.85 -25.72
C LYS A 360 37.78 -43.03 -24.55
N VAL A 361 37.62 -44.09 -23.74
CA VAL A 361 38.61 -45.17 -23.54
C VAL A 361 37.86 -46.37 -22.98
N GLN A 362 37.98 -47.49 -23.69
CA GLN A 362 37.52 -48.82 -23.35
C GLN A 362 38.35 -49.47 -22.23
N ASP A 363 37.66 -50.37 -21.51
CA ASP A 363 38.15 -51.62 -20.89
C ASP A 363 39.07 -51.60 -19.67
N ARG A 364 38.54 -52.13 -18.55
CA ARG A 364 39.02 -53.33 -17.79
C ARG A 364 38.09 -53.60 -16.57
N VAL A 365 37.11 -54.51 -16.66
CA VAL A 365 37.09 -55.92 -16.11
C VAL A 365 36.65 -56.01 -14.61
N PRO A 366 35.92 -57.03 -14.11
CA PRO A 366 34.99 -58.05 -14.68
C PRO A 366 33.59 -58.09 -13.95
N PRO A 367 32.64 -58.94 -14.39
CA PRO A 367 31.34 -59.09 -13.72
C PRO A 367 31.40 -60.08 -12.55
N LEU A 368 30.62 -59.84 -11.50
CA LEU A 368 30.37 -60.82 -10.44
C LEU A 368 28.86 -60.97 -10.21
N ARG A 369 28.38 -62.11 -10.70
CA ARG A 369 27.27 -62.98 -10.28
C ARG A 369 25.99 -62.38 -9.71
#